data_AF-A0AA45MJH7-F1
#
_entry.id   AF-A0AA45MJH7-F1
#
_cell.length_a   1.000
_cell.length_b   1.000
_cell.length_c   1.000
_cell.angle_alpha   90.00
_cell.angle_beta   90.00
_cell.angle_gamma   90.00
#
_symmetry.space_group_name_H-M   'P 1'
#
loop_
_entity.id
_entity.type
_entity.pdbx_description
1 polymer ?
#
loop_
_entity_poly.entity_id
_entity_poly.type
_entity_poly.pdbx_seq_one_letter_code
_entity_poly.pdbx_strand_id
1 'polypeptide(L)' 'MLVPFVLLVLYWISSRPGDGPAVTARRDAAHDDVRLARSCSDFQRTGNLSVPDGDHVRPATDAEKSAEESRCAGSAESSE' A
#
# COMPACT_ATOMS: atom_id res chain seq x y z
N MET A 1 -40.84 -13.21 -21.74
CA MET A 1 -40.07 -12.06 -22.25
C MET A 1 -39.08 -11.55 -21.18
N LEU A 2 -38.15 -12.38 -20.71
CA LEU A 2 -37.16 -12.00 -19.67
C LEU A 2 -35.74 -11.85 -20.23
N VAL A 3 -35.48 -12.43 -21.41
CA VAL A 3 -34.19 -12.39 -22.12
C VAL A 3 -33.64 -10.98 -22.33
N PRO A 4 -34.42 -9.95 -22.76
CA PRO A 4 -33.83 -8.62 -22.96
C PRO A 4 -33.41 -7.97 -21.64
N PHE A 5 -34.10 -8.26 -20.54
CA PHE A 5 -33.75 -7.77 -19.22
C PHE A 5 -32.45 -8.38 -18.71
N VAL A 6 -32.28 -9.69 -18.89
CA VAL A 6 -31.04 -10.40 -18.50
C VAL A 6 -29.85 -9.87 -19.30
N LEU A 7 -30.02 -9.65 -20.61
CA LEU A 7 -28.97 -9.07 -21.45
C LEU A 7 -28.64 -7.64 -21.05
N LEU A 8 -29.64 -6.83 -20.68
CA LEU A 8 -29.41 -5.46 -20.21
C LEU A 8 -28.63 -5.43 -18.88
N VAL A 9 -28.96 -6.33 -17.95
CA VAL A 9 -28.27 -6.46 -16.67
C VAL A 9 -26.84 -6.94 -16.86
N LEU A 10 -26.62 -7.97 -17.69
CA LEU A 10 -25.28 -8.47 -18.02
C LEU A 10 -24.44 -7.42 -18.77
N TYR A 11 -25.05 -6.69 -19.69
CA TYR A 11 -24.42 -5.58 -20.39
C TYR A 11 -24.00 -4.49 -19.39
N TRP A 12 -24.88 -4.15 -18.44
CA TRP A 12 -24.58 -3.14 -17.42
C TRP A 12 -23.46 -3.58 -16.46
N ILE A 13 -23.40 -4.87 -16.11
CA ILE A 13 -22.32 -5.45 -15.30
C ILE A 13 -20.99 -5.45 -16.07
N SER A 14 -21.01 -5.79 -17.37
CA SER A 14 -19.82 -5.78 -18.23
C SER A 14 -19.37 -4.37 -18.65
N SER A 15 -20.29 -3.39 -18.68
CA SER A 15 -19.99 -1.98 -18.95
C SER A 15 -19.51 -1.22 -17.72
N ARG A 16 -19.57 -1.81 -16.52
CA ARG A 16 -18.71 -1.33 -15.44
C ARG A 16 -17.29 -1.70 -15.84
N PRO A 17 -16.42 -0.74 -16.19
CA PRO A 17 -15.01 -1.05 -16.37
C PRO A 17 -14.58 -1.75 -15.09
N GLY A 18 -14.22 -3.03 -15.19
CA GLY A 18 -13.64 -3.73 -14.06
C GLY A 18 -12.52 -2.86 -13.53
N ASP A 19 -12.53 -2.58 -12.22
CA ASP A 19 -11.56 -1.76 -11.52
C ASP A 19 -10.11 -2.32 -11.55
N GLY A 20 -9.65 -2.95 -12.64
CA GLY A 20 -8.23 -3.15 -12.92
C GLY A 20 -7.78 -1.94 -13.73
N PRO A 21 -7.10 -0.94 -13.14
CA PRO A 21 -5.94 -1.04 -12.25
C PRO A 21 -6.09 -0.24 -10.92
N ALA A 22 -7.26 0.32 -10.65
CA ALA A 22 -7.48 1.21 -9.51
C ALA A 22 -7.65 0.46 -8.18
N VAL A 23 -8.25 -0.74 -8.20
CA VAL A 23 -8.36 -1.59 -6.99
C VAL A 23 -7.05 -2.26 -6.66
N THR A 24 -6.23 -2.60 -7.67
CA THR A 24 -4.85 -3.03 -7.45
C THR A 24 -4.02 -1.86 -6.92
N ALA A 25 -4.00 -0.70 -7.58
CA ALA A 25 -3.24 0.46 -7.11
C ALA A 25 -3.65 0.93 -5.69
N ARG A 26 -4.95 0.90 -5.34
CA ARG A 26 -5.39 1.18 -3.96
C ARG A 26 -5.01 0.08 -2.98
N ARG A 27 -4.98 -1.18 -3.40
CA ARG A 27 -4.50 -2.29 -2.56
C ARG A 27 -3.00 -2.24 -2.37
N ASP A 28 -2.24 -1.94 -3.42
CA ASP A 28 -0.79 -1.76 -3.38
C ASP A 28 -0.44 -0.57 -2.49
N ALA A 29 -1.10 0.58 -2.68
CA ALA A 29 -0.95 1.74 -1.79
C ALA A 29 -1.32 1.41 -0.34
N ALA A 30 -2.46 0.77 -0.08
CA ALA A 30 -2.84 0.37 1.27
C ALA A 30 -1.89 -0.68 1.87
N HIS A 31 -1.29 -1.56 1.05
CA HIS A 31 -0.33 -2.55 1.50
C HIS A 31 1.02 -1.90 1.84
N ASP A 32 1.47 -0.94 1.04
CA ASP A 32 2.64 -0.11 1.31
C ASP A 32 2.44 0.76 2.55
N ASP A 33 1.27 1.38 2.73
CA ASP A 33 0.93 2.14 3.95
C ASP A 33 0.94 1.25 5.20
N VAL A 34 0.34 0.06 5.13
CA VAL A 34 0.36 -0.90 6.25
C VAL A 34 1.78 -1.38 6.55
N ARG A 35 2.59 -1.61 5.51
CA ARG A 35 4.00 -2.00 5.68
C ARG A 35 4.83 -0.88 6.29
N LEU A 36 4.62 0.36 5.84
CA LEU A 36 5.31 1.54 6.34
C LEU A 36 4.91 1.83 7.79
N ALA A 37 3.62 1.83 8.11
CA ALA A 37 3.12 2.03 9.47
C ALA A 37 3.69 0.97 10.44
N ARG A 38 3.81 -0.29 9.98
CA ARG A 38 4.43 -1.36 10.77
C ARG A 38 5.93 -1.13 10.96
N SER A 39 6.65 -0.79 9.88
CA SER A 39 8.09 -0.45 9.94
C SER A 39 8.33 0.71 10.92
N CYS A 40 7.56 1.78 10.82
CA CYS A 40 7.62 2.95 11.69
C CYS A 40 7.31 2.62 13.16
N SER A 41 6.30 1.79 13.41
CA SER A 41 5.95 1.39 14.78
C SER A 41 7.03 0.53 15.42
N ASP A 42 7.56 -0.46 14.69
CA ASP A 42 8.65 -1.30 15.15
C ASP A 42 9.94 -0.49 15.36
N PHE A 43 10.22 0.45 14.45
CA PHE A 43 11.33 1.38 14.53
C PHE A 43 11.23 2.29 15.77
N GLN A 44 10.10 2.93 16.03
CA GLN A 44 9.92 3.78 17.22
C GLN A 44 9.97 2.97 18.52
N ARG A 45 9.48 1.72 18.50
CA ARG A 45 9.42 0.87 19.69
C ARG A 45 10.77 0.26 20.07
N THR A 46 11.55 -0.17 19.09
CA THR A 46 12.80 -0.93 19.32
C THR A 46 14.06 -0.20 18.85
N GLY A 47 13.93 0.88 18.09
CA GLY A 47 15.04 1.59 17.45
C GLY A 47 15.74 0.78 16.36
N ASN A 48 15.23 -0.40 16.02
CA ASN A 48 15.83 -1.29 15.03
C ASN A 48 15.09 -1.17 13.71
N LEU A 49 15.83 -0.80 12.67
CA LEU A 49 15.36 -0.86 11.29
C LEU A 49 16.17 -1.93 10.56
N SER A 50 15.45 -2.83 9.90
CA SER A 50 16.02 -3.93 9.12
C SER A 50 15.79 -3.64 7.64
N VAL A 51 16.88 -3.48 6.90
CA VAL A 51 16.83 -3.14 5.47
C VAL A 51 17.12 -4.40 4.66
N PRO A 52 16.27 -4.74 3.67
CA PRO A 52 16.57 -5.82 2.75
C PRO A 52 17.78 -5.44 1.87
N ASP A 53 18.77 -6.34 1.83
CA ASP A 53 20.01 -6.23 1.05
C ASP A 53 20.15 -7.49 0.19
N GLY A 54 19.51 -7.46 -0.97
CA GLY A 54 19.36 -8.64 -1.83
C GLY A 54 18.58 -9.76 -1.12
N ASP A 55 19.17 -10.94 -1.01
CA ASP A 55 18.62 -12.11 -0.30
C ASP A 55 18.82 -12.05 1.24
N HIS A 56 19.53 -11.05 1.73
CA HIS A 56 19.82 -10.91 3.16
C HIS A 56 19.08 -9.71 3.77
N VAL A 57 18.99 -9.70 5.09
CA VAL A 57 18.48 -8.56 5.84
C VAL A 57 19.62 -8.06 6.72
N ARG A 58 19.95 -6.78 6.59
CA ARG A 58 21.00 -6.13 7.37
C ARG A 58 20.41 -5.04 8.26
N PRO A 59 21.07 -4.70 9.39
CA PRO A 59 20.70 -3.51 10.14
C PRO A 59 20.84 -2.27 9.26
N ALA A 60 19.93 -1.32 9.44
CA ALA A 60 19.98 -0.03 8.79
C ALA A 60 21.21 0.77 9.26
N THR A 61 21.80 1.51 8.32
CA THR A 61 22.77 2.56 8.63
C THR A 61 22.06 3.78 9.23
N ASP A 62 22.80 4.68 9.88
CA ASP A 62 22.24 5.92 10.45
C ASP A 62 21.54 6.78 9.38
N ALA A 63 22.07 6.82 8.16
CA ALA A 63 21.46 7.53 7.05
C ALA A 63 20.10 6.93 6.64
N GLU A 64 20.01 5.59 6.56
CA GLU A 64 18.76 4.88 6.25
C GLU A 64 17.74 5.03 7.38
N LYS A 65 18.23 5.07 8.63
CA LYS A 65 17.44 5.27 9.83
C LYS A 65 16.81 6.67 9.87
N SER A 66 17.60 7.71 9.58
CA SER A 66 17.09 9.08 9.46
C SER A 66 16.14 9.26 8.27
N ALA A 67 16.37 8.55 7.17
CA ALA A 67 15.47 8.55 6.02
C ALA A 67 14.11 7.92 6.36
N GLU A 68 14.09 6.80 7.09
CA GLU A 68 12.84 6.17 7.54
C GLU A 68 12.11 7.04 8.57
N GLU A 69 12.83 7.66 9.52
CA GLU A 69 12.24 8.62 10.46
C GLU A 69 11.52 9.76 9.74
N SER A 70 12.14 10.30 8.68
CA SER A 70 11.56 11.36 7.85
C SER A 70 10.32 10.87 7.08
N ARG A 71 10.29 9.62 6.62
CA ARG A 71 9.11 9.01 5.99
C ARG A 71 7.96 8.81 6.98
N CYS A 72 8.27 8.35 8.19
CA CYS A 72 7.29 8.17 9.25
C CYS A 72 6.65 9.51 9.67
N ALA A 73 7.44 10.59 9.67
CA ALA A 73 6.94 11.93 9.94
C ALA A 73 6.04 12.44 8.80
N GLY A 74 6.45 12.30 7.54
CA GLY A 74 5.69 12.77 6.39
C GLY A 74 4.35 12.05 6.15
N SER A 75 4.22 10.79 6.57
CA SER A 75 2.93 10.07 6.51
C SER A 75 1.85 10.65 7.43
N ALA A 76 2.22 11.35 8.50
CA ALA A 76 1.26 12.04 9.36
C ALA A 76 0.71 13.33 8.72
N GLU A 77 1.43 13.89 7.74
CA GLU A 77 1.15 15.20 7.14
C GLU A 77 0.38 15.10 5.80
N SER A 78 0.27 13.91 5.21
CA SER A 78 -0.42 13.70 3.93
C SER A 78 -1.94 13.43 4.05
N SER A 79 -2.50 13.58 5.26
CA SER A 79 -3.94 13.48 5.54
C SER A 79 -4.53 14.88 5.81
N GLU A 80 -4.42 15.81 4.88
CA GLU A 80 -5.11 17.11 4.93
C GLU A 80 -5.72 17.49 3.58
#